data_AF-A0A3D4PA79-F1
#
_entry.id   AF-A0A3D4PA79-F1
#
_cell.length_a   1.000
_cell.length_b   1.000
_cell.length_c   1.000
_cell.angle_alpha   90.00
_cell.angle_beta   90.00
_cell.angle_gamma   90.00
#
_symmetry.space_group_name_H-M   'P 1'
#
loop_
_entity.id
_entity.type
_entity.pdbx_description
1 polymer ?
#
loop_
_entity_poly.entity_id
_entity_poly.type
_entity_poly.pdbx_seq_one_letter_code
_entity_poly.pdbx_strand_id
1 'polypeptide(L)'
;MINADWNSASPESMLDVIRQLNIGKSKLGRRKLRFFACGCIRNWWDDLNTDSREALEITQRYALGDATRSEFGRAQRISTYDFGDAHQPSTAEAALTRHTVNGATNWLTSGAEMAAFCIGQHLRAVARKHSNCKLTQETKRQIALLHEVFGTPTDPPPIDPAWLHWNNGAMPSITLPHCVN
;
A
#
# COMPACT_ATOMS: atom_id res chain seq x y z
N MET A 1 -18.84 8.23 11.97
CA MET A 1 -19.20 7.33 10.85
C MET A 1 -18.01 6.76 10.07
N ILE A 2 -16.74 7.07 10.39
CA ILE A 2 -15.58 6.58 9.61
C ILE A 2 -15.22 5.10 9.90
N ASN A 3 -15.55 4.58 11.09
CA ASN A 3 -15.14 3.23 11.50
C ASN A 3 -15.88 2.08 10.82
N ALA A 4 -17.09 2.30 10.28
CA ALA A 4 -17.88 1.24 9.66
C ALA A 4 -17.26 0.73 8.35
N ASP A 5 -16.54 1.60 7.64
CA ASP A 5 -16.04 1.31 6.29
C ASP A 5 -14.66 0.61 6.29
N TRP A 6 -13.89 0.69 7.39
CA TRP A 6 -12.59 0.02 7.46
C TRP A 6 -12.71 -1.51 7.55
N ASN A 7 -13.76 -1.99 8.22
CA ASN A 7 -14.09 -3.42 8.28
C ASN A 7 -14.92 -3.87 7.06
N SER A 8 -14.92 -3.10 5.97
CA SER A 8 -15.63 -3.46 4.75
C SER A 8 -15.06 -4.71 4.10
N ALA A 9 -15.88 -5.36 3.27
CA ALA A 9 -15.53 -6.61 2.61
C ALA A 9 -14.69 -6.44 1.33
N SER A 10 -14.21 -5.22 1.02
CA SER A 10 -13.42 -4.97 -0.20
C SER A 10 -12.20 -4.07 0.04
N PRO A 11 -11.04 -4.39 -0.59
CA PRO A 11 -9.85 -3.56 -0.55
C PRO A 11 -10.07 -2.12 -1.04
N GLU A 12 -10.94 -1.92 -2.04
CA GLU A 12 -11.24 -0.60 -2.61
C GLU A 12 -11.84 0.34 -1.57
N SER A 13 -12.80 -0.14 -0.79
CA SER A 13 -13.44 0.63 0.28
C SER A 13 -12.45 1.01 1.38
N MET A 14 -11.55 0.09 1.76
CA MET A 14 -10.47 0.38 2.70
C MET A 14 -9.49 1.44 2.15
N LEU A 15 -9.14 1.37 0.86
CA LEU A 15 -8.30 2.39 0.21
C LEU A 15 -9.00 3.76 0.14
N ASP A 16 -10.31 3.79 -0.05
CA ASP A 16 -11.10 5.02 -0.02
C ASP A 16 -11.04 5.67 1.36
N VAL A 17 -11.13 4.90 2.45
CA VAL A 17 -10.91 5.40 3.83
C VAL A 17 -9.51 6.01 3.98
N ILE A 18 -8.45 5.34 3.49
CA ILE A 18 -7.08 5.88 3.51
C ILE A 18 -6.98 7.21 2.75
N ARG A 19 -7.70 7.34 1.63
CA ARG A 19 -7.75 8.58 0.83
C ARG A 19 -8.49 9.69 1.57
N GLN A 20 -9.67 9.39 2.13
CA GLN A 20 -10.50 10.34 2.88
C GLN A 20 -9.75 10.87 4.11
N LEU A 21 -9.04 10.01 4.84
CA LEU A 21 -8.22 10.38 5.99
C LEU A 21 -6.91 11.08 5.60
N ASN A 22 -6.64 11.28 4.30
CA ASN A 22 -5.40 11.85 3.78
C ASN A 22 -4.10 11.15 4.27
N ILE A 23 -4.19 9.90 4.76
CA ILE A 23 -3.03 9.15 5.27
C ILE A 23 -1.97 9.03 4.17
N GLY A 24 -2.40 8.77 2.94
CA GLY A 24 -1.53 8.66 1.77
C GLY A 24 -0.76 9.94 1.40
N LYS A 25 -1.12 11.12 1.95
CA LYS A 25 -0.37 12.37 1.74
C LYS A 25 0.82 12.53 2.68
N SER A 26 0.91 11.75 3.75
CA SER A 26 2.09 11.75 4.63
C SER A 26 3.25 10.94 4.03
N LYS A 27 4.48 11.22 4.46
CA LYS A 27 5.66 10.43 4.05
C LYS A 27 5.51 8.95 4.44
N LEU A 28 5.00 8.70 5.65
CA LEU A 28 4.76 7.36 6.18
C LEU A 28 3.63 6.64 5.44
N GLY A 29 2.52 7.32 5.16
CA GLY A 29 1.41 6.72 4.41
C GLY A 29 1.81 6.37 2.98
N ARG A 30 2.57 7.23 2.29
CA ARG A 30 3.15 6.88 0.97
C ARG A 30 4.05 5.65 1.05
N ARG A 31 4.83 5.52 2.12
CA ARG A 31 5.71 4.38 2.38
C ARG A 31 4.90 3.09 2.55
N LYS A 32 3.88 3.12 3.42
CA LYS A 32 2.94 2.01 3.64
C LYS A 32 2.21 1.59 2.36
N LEU A 33 1.73 2.55 1.57
CA LEU A 33 1.04 2.28 0.30
C LEU A 33 1.94 1.58 -0.71
N ARG A 34 3.22 1.97 -0.81
CA ARG A 34 4.20 1.25 -1.65
C ARG A 34 4.41 -0.17 -1.18
N PHE A 35 4.55 -0.38 0.13
CA PHE A 35 4.73 -1.71 0.70
C PHE A 35 3.53 -2.62 0.44
N PHE A 36 2.31 -2.09 0.65
CA PHE A 36 1.07 -2.79 0.30
C PHE A 36 1.03 -3.17 -1.19
N ALA A 37 1.34 -2.24 -2.10
CA ALA A 37 1.38 -2.53 -3.54
C ALA A 37 2.41 -3.62 -3.88
N CYS A 38 3.59 -3.61 -3.24
CA CYS A 38 4.59 -4.67 -3.41
C CYS A 38 4.04 -6.03 -2.96
N GLY A 39 3.34 -6.10 -1.82
CA GLY A 39 2.72 -7.32 -1.33
C GLY A 39 1.66 -7.87 -2.29
N CYS A 40 0.84 -7.01 -2.90
CA CYS A 40 -0.12 -7.43 -3.93
C CYS A 40 0.56 -8.04 -5.17
N ILE A 41 1.69 -7.47 -5.60
CA ILE A 41 2.43 -7.97 -6.77
C ILE A 41 3.17 -9.27 -6.43
N ARG A 42 3.63 -9.44 -5.19
CA ARG A 42 4.38 -10.63 -4.76
C ARG A 42 3.57 -11.93 -4.86
N ASN A 43 2.23 -11.85 -4.89
CA ASN A 43 1.38 -13.01 -5.18
C ASN A 43 1.56 -13.58 -6.60
N TRP A 44 2.16 -12.81 -7.51
CA TRP A 44 2.42 -13.17 -8.90
C TRP A 44 3.89 -13.49 -9.13
N TRP A 45 4.66 -13.72 -8.06
CA TRP A 45 6.11 -13.89 -8.12
C TRP A 45 6.56 -14.87 -9.21
N ASP A 46 5.87 -15.99 -9.34
CA ASP A 46 6.18 -17.04 -10.31
C ASP A 46 5.94 -16.59 -11.77
N ASP A 47 5.03 -15.64 -11.99
CA ASP A 47 4.71 -15.07 -13.30
C ASP A 47 5.60 -13.87 -13.67
N LEU A 48 6.38 -13.34 -12.73
CA LEU A 48 7.31 -12.24 -12.98
C LEU A 48 8.60 -12.73 -13.65
N ASN A 49 9.08 -12.00 -14.66
CA ASN A 49 10.42 -12.18 -15.20
C ASN A 49 11.49 -11.72 -14.20
N THR A 50 12.76 -12.09 -14.45
CA THR A 50 13.89 -11.80 -13.55
C THR A 50 14.01 -10.30 -13.24
N ASP A 51 13.90 -9.45 -14.25
CA ASP A 51 14.03 -8.00 -14.13
C ASP A 51 12.89 -7.39 -13.29
N SER A 52 11.66 -7.87 -13.47
CA SER A 52 10.50 -7.46 -12.67
C SER A 52 10.63 -7.90 -11.21
N ARG A 53 11.19 -9.08 -10.94
CA ARG A 53 11.48 -9.56 -9.58
C ARG A 53 12.53 -8.65 -8.90
N GLU A 54 13.63 -8.34 -9.59
CA GLU A 54 14.64 -7.41 -9.08
C GLU A 54 14.03 -6.03 -8.78
N ALA A 55 13.25 -5.48 -9.73
CA ALA A 55 12.60 -4.19 -9.56
C ALA A 55 11.62 -4.17 -8.36
N LEU A 56 10.86 -5.26 -8.17
CA LEU A 56 9.95 -5.42 -7.04
C LEU A 56 10.71 -5.46 -5.71
N GLU A 57 11.80 -6.22 -5.62
CA GLU A 57 12.61 -6.33 -4.41
C GLU A 57 13.25 -4.98 -4.03
N ILE A 58 13.79 -4.23 -5.00
CA ILE A 58 14.33 -2.88 -4.77
C ILE A 58 13.22 -1.93 -4.32
N THR A 59 12.04 -2.01 -4.93
CA THR A 59 10.86 -1.18 -4.57
C THR A 59 10.40 -1.49 -3.15
N GLN A 60 10.38 -2.75 -2.75
CA GLN A 60 10.04 -3.19 -1.40
C GLN A 60 11.07 -2.69 -0.38
N ARG A 61 12.37 -2.86 -0.64
CA ARG A 61 13.45 -2.31 0.21
C ARG A 61 13.35 -0.78 0.33
N TYR A 62 13.08 -0.08 -0.76
CA TYR A 62 12.84 1.37 -0.74
C TYR A 62 11.62 1.75 0.12
N ALA A 63 10.54 0.97 0.05
CA ALA A 63 9.39 1.11 0.92
C ALA A 63 9.69 0.76 2.38
N LEU A 64 10.77 0.04 2.69
CA LEU A 64 11.28 -0.18 4.04
C LEU A 64 12.35 0.85 4.47
N GLY A 65 12.80 1.70 3.55
CA GLY A 65 13.89 2.64 3.81
C GLY A 65 15.29 2.03 3.71
N ASP A 66 15.39 0.78 3.23
CA ASP A 66 16.63 0.00 3.10
C ASP A 66 17.27 0.11 1.71
N ALA A 67 16.70 0.96 0.85
CA ALA A 67 17.26 1.31 -0.45
C ALA A 67 17.26 2.83 -0.63
N THR A 68 18.24 3.31 -1.37
CA THR A 68 18.39 4.71 -1.75
C THR A 68 17.41 5.09 -2.86
N ARG A 69 17.20 6.41 -3.03
CA ARG A 69 16.43 6.94 -4.16
C ARG A 69 17.08 6.60 -5.52
N SER A 70 18.40 6.45 -5.57
CA SER A 70 19.14 6.10 -6.79
C SER A 70 18.86 4.65 -7.21
N GLU A 71 18.96 3.70 -6.27
CA GLU A 71 18.61 2.29 -6.50
C GLU A 71 17.14 2.17 -6.94
N PHE A 72 16.24 2.86 -6.24
CA PHE A 72 14.83 2.89 -6.62
C PHE A 72 14.63 3.45 -8.03
N GLY A 73 15.29 4.56 -8.38
CA GLY A 73 15.24 5.12 -9.74
C GLY A 73 15.78 4.17 -10.82
N ARG A 74 16.74 3.30 -10.49
CA ARG A 74 17.20 2.23 -11.38
C ARG A 74 16.11 1.18 -11.58
N ALA A 75 15.47 0.72 -10.51
CA ALA A 75 14.35 -0.22 -10.60
C ALA A 75 13.20 0.32 -11.47
N GLN A 76 12.91 1.63 -11.39
CA GLN A 76 11.93 2.28 -12.26
C GLN A 76 12.31 2.24 -13.74
N ARG A 77 13.61 2.34 -14.06
CA ARG A 77 14.08 2.23 -15.44
C ARG A 77 13.98 0.79 -15.93
N ILE A 78 14.37 -0.18 -15.10
CA ILE A 78 14.27 -1.61 -15.43
C ILE A 78 12.82 -1.97 -15.84
N SER A 79 11.83 -1.50 -15.10
CA SER A 79 10.42 -1.76 -15.43
C SER A 79 9.92 -1.03 -16.69
N THR A 80 10.47 0.16 -17.00
CA THR A 80 10.05 0.99 -18.16
C THR A 80 10.80 0.69 -19.46
N TYR A 81 11.94 -0.01 -19.44
CA TYR A 81 12.66 -0.40 -20.66
C TYR A 81 12.15 -1.71 -21.30
N ASP A 82 11.36 -2.52 -20.59
CA ASP A 82 10.72 -3.75 -21.11
C ASP A 82 9.51 -3.48 -22.05
N PHE A 83 9.38 -2.25 -22.56
CA PHE A 83 8.33 -1.83 -23.49
C PHE A 83 8.81 -1.59 -24.91
N GLY A 84 10.13 -1.63 -25.14
CA GLY A 84 10.76 -1.18 -26.38
C GLY A 84 10.37 -1.98 -27.61
N ASP A 85 10.68 -3.28 -27.71
CA ASP A 85 10.63 -3.95 -29.02
C ASP A 85 10.49 -5.49 -28.98
N ALA A 86 10.32 -6.15 -27.83
CA ALA A 86 10.30 -7.61 -27.78
C ALA A 86 9.05 -8.14 -27.08
N HIS A 87 8.23 -8.89 -27.83
CA HIS A 87 7.02 -9.57 -27.37
C HIS A 87 5.86 -8.65 -26.94
N GLN A 88 5.00 -8.36 -27.92
CA GLN A 88 3.57 -8.24 -27.67
C GLN A 88 3.16 -9.51 -26.89
N PRO A 89 2.75 -9.39 -25.62
CA PRO A 89 2.36 -10.58 -24.88
C PRO A 89 1.16 -11.18 -25.60
N SER A 90 1.29 -12.42 -26.08
CA SER A 90 0.23 -13.11 -26.84
C SER A 90 -1.03 -13.35 -26.01
N THR A 91 -0.95 -13.09 -24.71
CA THR A 91 -2.06 -13.18 -23.76
C THR A 91 -2.33 -11.85 -23.09
N ALA A 92 -3.61 -11.54 -22.88
CA ALA A 92 -4.05 -10.36 -22.12
C ALA A 92 -3.55 -10.34 -20.67
N GLU A 93 -2.96 -11.44 -20.19
CA GLU A 93 -2.45 -11.63 -18.84
C GLU A 93 -1.07 -11.01 -18.65
N ALA A 94 -0.12 -11.28 -19.56
CA ALA A 94 1.21 -10.68 -19.47
C ALA A 94 1.18 -9.16 -19.72
N ALA A 95 0.19 -8.66 -20.48
CA ALA A 95 -0.09 -7.23 -20.56
C ALA A 95 -0.51 -6.63 -19.21
N LEU A 96 -1.28 -7.38 -18.41
CA LEU A 96 -1.82 -6.89 -17.14
C LEU A 96 -0.77 -6.89 -16.02
N THR A 97 0.03 -7.96 -15.91
CA THR A 97 1.19 -8.03 -15.01
C THR A 97 2.21 -6.92 -15.34
N ARG A 98 2.40 -6.63 -16.64
CA ARG A 98 3.28 -5.54 -17.07
C ARG A 98 2.73 -4.16 -16.66
N HIS A 99 1.42 -3.94 -16.72
CA HIS A 99 0.81 -2.69 -16.25
C HIS A 99 0.86 -2.54 -14.72
N THR A 100 0.71 -3.60 -13.93
CA THR A 100 0.77 -3.51 -12.46
C THR A 100 2.17 -3.20 -11.94
N VAL A 101 3.20 -3.89 -12.47
CA VAL A 101 4.61 -3.63 -12.11
C VAL A 101 5.04 -2.21 -12.49
N ASN A 102 4.62 -1.75 -13.67
CA ASN A 102 4.88 -0.37 -14.12
C ASN A 102 4.08 0.67 -13.39
N GLY A 103 2.89 0.30 -12.95
CA GLY A 103 2.22 1.04 -11.92
C GLY A 103 3.14 1.20 -10.71
N ALA A 104 3.39 0.13 -9.96
CA ALA A 104 4.11 0.21 -8.69
C ALA A 104 5.46 0.97 -8.74
N THR A 105 6.13 0.95 -9.89
CA THR A 105 7.38 1.67 -10.10
C THR A 105 7.20 3.13 -10.53
N ASN A 106 6.18 3.56 -11.27
CA ASN A 106 6.09 4.93 -11.79
C ASN A 106 5.64 5.96 -10.73
N TRP A 107 6.49 6.93 -10.37
CA TRP A 107 6.33 7.84 -9.21
C TRP A 107 5.34 9.00 -9.40
N LEU A 108 4.76 9.16 -10.59
CA LEU A 108 4.02 10.37 -10.97
C LEU A 108 2.63 10.48 -10.35
N THR A 109 2.05 9.37 -9.91
CA THR A 109 0.79 9.34 -9.17
C THR A 109 1.04 9.05 -7.70
N SER A 110 0.18 9.59 -6.82
CA SER A 110 0.25 9.35 -5.38
C SER A 110 0.29 7.83 -5.13
N GLY A 111 1.07 7.36 -4.14
CA GLY A 111 1.18 5.91 -3.87
C GLY A 111 -0.17 5.20 -3.65
N ALA A 112 -1.23 5.95 -3.35
CA ALA A 112 -2.60 5.47 -3.19
C ALA A 112 -3.29 5.18 -4.53
N GLU A 113 -3.15 6.09 -5.51
CA GLU A 113 -3.60 5.87 -6.88
C GLU A 113 -2.89 4.66 -7.47
N MET A 114 -1.62 4.48 -7.10
CA MET A 114 -0.87 3.34 -7.58
C MET A 114 -1.33 2.01 -7.00
N ALA A 115 -1.52 1.96 -5.67
CA ALA A 115 -2.09 0.80 -5.01
C ALA A 115 -3.47 0.45 -5.61
N ALA A 116 -4.35 1.44 -5.77
CA ALA A 116 -5.68 1.24 -6.35
C ALA A 116 -5.62 0.74 -7.81
N PHE A 117 -4.73 1.29 -8.63
CA PHE A 117 -4.52 0.84 -9.99
C PHE A 117 -3.99 -0.60 -10.05
N CYS A 118 -3.00 -0.93 -9.21
CA CYS A 118 -2.42 -2.27 -9.14
C CYS A 118 -3.46 -3.30 -8.69
N ILE A 119 -4.27 -2.99 -7.66
CA ILE A 119 -5.39 -3.84 -7.23
C ILE A 119 -6.41 -4.02 -8.36
N GLY A 120 -6.88 -2.93 -8.96
CA GLY A 120 -7.93 -2.98 -9.98
C GLY A 120 -7.52 -3.82 -11.19
N GLN A 121 -6.26 -3.74 -11.60
CA GLN A 121 -5.70 -4.60 -12.63
C GLN A 121 -5.54 -6.03 -12.12
N HIS A 122 -4.99 -6.24 -10.91
CA HIS A 122 -4.86 -7.56 -10.30
C HIS A 122 -6.19 -8.33 -10.27
N LEU A 123 -7.26 -7.74 -9.73
CA LEU A 123 -8.57 -8.36 -9.64
C LEU A 123 -9.15 -8.68 -11.03
N ARG A 124 -8.89 -7.84 -12.04
CA ARG A 124 -9.29 -8.10 -13.43
C ARG A 124 -8.57 -9.29 -14.06
N ALA A 125 -7.27 -9.51 -13.82
CA ALA A 125 -6.60 -10.72 -14.35
C ALA A 125 -7.10 -11.98 -13.64
N VAL A 126 -7.21 -11.94 -12.30
CA VAL A 126 -7.70 -13.09 -11.53
C VAL A 126 -9.11 -13.47 -12.00
N ALA A 127 -10.01 -12.49 -12.17
CA ALA A 127 -11.34 -12.73 -12.68
C ALA A 127 -11.39 -13.32 -14.10
N ARG A 128 -10.40 -13.01 -14.95
CA ARG A 128 -10.33 -13.55 -16.33
C ARG A 128 -9.83 -14.99 -16.38
N LYS A 129 -8.87 -15.36 -15.53
CA LYS A 129 -8.18 -16.67 -15.62
C LYS A 129 -8.75 -17.72 -14.66
N HIS A 130 -9.49 -17.30 -13.65
CA HIS A 130 -9.83 -18.17 -12.54
C HIS A 130 -11.30 -18.14 -12.15
N SER A 131 -11.75 -19.24 -11.56
CA SER A 131 -13.06 -19.33 -10.94
C SER A 131 -13.21 -18.31 -9.81
N ASN A 132 -14.45 -17.93 -9.50
CA ASN A 132 -14.80 -16.95 -8.45
C ASN A 132 -14.13 -17.23 -7.08
N CYS A 133 -13.75 -18.48 -6.80
CA CYS A 133 -13.04 -18.89 -5.60
C CYS A 133 -11.68 -18.20 -5.43
N LYS A 134 -10.86 -18.12 -6.49
CA LYS A 134 -9.54 -17.48 -6.42
C LYS A 134 -9.63 -15.96 -6.27
N LEU A 135 -10.61 -15.33 -6.92
CA LEU A 135 -10.89 -13.91 -6.73
C LEU A 135 -11.21 -13.62 -5.26
N THR A 136 -12.06 -14.44 -4.65
CA THR A 136 -12.44 -14.30 -3.23
C THR A 136 -11.24 -14.48 -2.30
N GLN A 137 -10.38 -15.48 -2.56
CA GLN A 137 -9.18 -15.71 -1.74
C GLN A 137 -8.21 -14.54 -1.82
N GLU A 138 -8.05 -13.97 -3.00
CA GLU A 138 -7.15 -12.84 -3.22
C GLU A 138 -7.68 -11.54 -2.59
N THR A 139 -8.97 -11.26 -2.73
CA THR A 139 -9.64 -10.15 -2.01
C THR A 139 -9.39 -10.25 -0.50
N LYS A 140 -9.56 -11.45 0.07
CA LYS A 140 -9.28 -11.68 1.51
C LYS A 140 -7.82 -11.43 1.88
N ARG A 141 -6.87 -11.84 1.03
CA ARG A 141 -5.44 -11.58 1.24
C ARG A 141 -5.11 -10.09 1.20
N GLN A 142 -5.68 -9.36 0.24
CA GLN A 142 -5.47 -7.91 0.12
C GLN A 142 -6.05 -7.16 1.32
N ILE A 143 -7.23 -7.55 1.81
CA ILE A 143 -7.81 -7.02 3.05
C ILE A 143 -6.88 -7.29 4.23
N ALA A 144 -6.43 -8.53 4.40
CA ALA A 144 -5.50 -8.89 5.48
C ALA A 144 -4.21 -8.08 5.41
N LEU A 145 -3.65 -7.88 4.22
CA LEU A 145 -2.45 -7.07 4.02
C LEU A 145 -2.70 -5.58 4.31
N LEU A 146 -3.87 -5.03 3.99
CA LEU A 146 -4.22 -3.65 4.37
C LEU A 146 -4.27 -3.49 5.89
N HIS A 147 -4.88 -4.45 6.60
CA HIS A 147 -4.87 -4.46 8.06
C HIS A 147 -3.46 -4.60 8.63
N GLU A 148 -2.63 -5.47 8.08
CA GLU A 148 -1.24 -5.64 8.52
C GLU A 148 -0.43 -4.34 8.35
N VAL A 149 -0.56 -3.69 7.18
CA VAL A 149 0.26 -2.53 6.83
C VAL A 149 -0.23 -1.26 7.54
N PHE A 150 -1.54 -1.04 7.60
CA PHE A 150 -2.11 0.20 8.13
C PHE A 150 -2.61 0.07 9.57
N GLY A 151 -2.82 -1.14 10.08
CA GLY A 151 -3.52 -1.38 11.34
C GLY A 151 -5.01 -1.03 11.21
N THR A 152 -5.61 -0.58 12.29
CA THR A 152 -6.87 0.17 12.25
C THR A 152 -6.52 1.65 12.18
N PRO A 153 -6.82 2.36 11.08
CA PRO A 153 -6.39 3.75 10.88
C PRO A 153 -6.92 4.73 11.91
N THR A 154 -7.96 4.35 12.64
CA THR A 154 -8.65 5.16 13.64
C THR A 154 -8.30 4.78 15.07
N ASP A 155 -7.46 3.76 15.27
CA ASP A 155 -6.92 3.51 16.60
C ASP A 155 -6.05 4.72 17.00
N PRO A 156 -6.30 5.33 18.17
CA PRO A 156 -5.44 6.39 18.66
C PRO A 156 -4.00 5.87 18.71
N PRO A 157 -3.00 6.69 18.33
CA PRO A 157 -1.61 6.27 18.42
C PRO A 157 -1.33 5.79 19.85
N PRO A 158 -0.63 4.66 20.03
CA PRO A 158 -0.34 4.15 21.36
C PRO A 158 0.40 5.25 22.12
N ILE A 159 -0.17 5.66 23.26
CA ILE A 159 0.46 6.60 24.16
C ILE A 159 1.64 5.86 24.78
N ASP A 160 2.86 6.32 24.53
CA ASP A 160 4.05 5.77 25.18
C ASP A 160 3.86 5.89 26.70
N PRO A 161 3.89 4.79 27.47
CA PRO A 161 3.75 4.85 28.92
C PRO A 161 4.73 5.83 29.56
N ALA A 162 5.92 6.03 29.00
CA ALA A 162 6.90 7.01 29.49
C ALA A 162 6.36 8.45 29.50
N TRP A 163 5.44 8.80 28.59
CA TRP A 163 4.77 10.11 28.59
C TRP A 163 3.86 10.31 29.80
N LEU A 164 3.32 9.23 30.38
CA LEU A 164 2.54 9.27 31.61
C LEU A 164 3.41 9.39 32.88
N HIS A 165 4.71 9.08 32.79
CA HIS A 165 5.64 9.16 33.92
C HIS A 165 6.36 10.52 34.02
N TRP A 166 6.17 11.42 33.04
CA TRP A 166 6.76 12.75 33.09
C TRP A 166 6.28 13.49 34.36
N ASN A 167 7.22 14.05 35.13
CA ASN A 167 6.97 14.73 36.41
C ASN A 167 6.37 13.86 37.54
N ASN A 168 6.79 12.59 37.70
CA ASN A 168 6.28 11.70 38.77
C ASN A 168 4.75 11.55 38.77
N GLY A 169 4.11 11.64 37.61
CA GLY A 169 2.65 11.58 37.49
C GLY A 169 1.92 12.86 37.92
N ALA A 170 2.64 13.94 38.24
CA ALA A 170 2.05 15.24 38.54
C ALA A 170 1.79 16.02 37.24
N MET A 171 0.78 15.61 36.47
CA MET A 171 0.03 16.58 35.67
C MET A 171 -0.67 17.49 36.68
N PRO A 172 -0.32 18.79 36.78
CA PRO A 172 -1.08 19.72 37.62
C PRO A 172 -2.52 19.66 37.13
N SER A 173 -3.44 19.32 38.03
CA SER A 173 -4.86 19.48 37.78
C SER A 173 -5.08 20.89 37.26
N ILE A 174 -5.41 21.03 35.98
CA ILE A 174 -5.86 22.30 35.42
C ILE A 174 -7.21 22.55 36.07
N THR A 175 -7.16 23.17 37.24
CA THR A 175 -8.34 23.69 37.91
C THR A 175 -8.66 24.96 37.13
N LEU A 176 -9.70 24.90 36.29
CA LEU A 176 -10.17 26.08 35.58
C LEU A 176 -10.53 27.15 36.64
N PRO A 177 -9.97 28.36 36.55
CA PRO A 177 -10.27 29.41 37.51
C PRO A 177 -11.78 29.66 37.49
N HIS A 178 -12.42 29.52 38.65
CA HIS A 178 -13.80 29.93 38.83
C HIS A 178 -13.89 31.42 38.49
N CYS A 179 -14.63 31.76 37.44
CA CYS A 179 -15.04 33.12 37.17
C CYS A 179 -15.86 33.61 38.38
N VAL A 180 -15.24 34.43 39.22
CA VAL A 180 -15.95 35.18 40.25
C VAL A 180 -16.50 36.42 39.56
N ASN A 181 -17.83 36.53 39.54
CA ASN A 181 -18.59 37.71 39.10
C ASN A 181 -18.41 38.88 40.07
#